data_AF-A0A9E4BF08-F1
#
_entry.id   AF-A0A9E4BF08-F1
#
_cell.length_a   1.000
_cell.length_b   1.000
_cell.length_c   1.000
_cell.angle_alpha   90.00
_cell.angle_beta   90.00
_cell.angle_gamma   90.00
#
_symmetry.space_group_name_H-M   'P 1'
#
loop_
_entity.id
_entity.type
_entity.pdbx_description
1 polymer ?
#
loop_
_entity_poly.entity_id
_entity_poly.type
_entity_poly.pdbx_seq_one_letter_code
_entity_poly.pdbx_strand_id
1 'polypeptide(L)'
;MQYHLAQIKAFCDIHPIDAKVLIVPTMTTGHDLTLALAARGYSCLNLQIETPRSLAEKDAGAHLITGEYSRMAQDADLFWLDEIIPQAVREVNDDYFAQQATALTRPFLRTLRVLRAAGLEPDLLSAKGLRHRVLQRLYQTYCATFERDNLYDNAVLYRLKSPPQNTHYAILDETPLPALAFDYLNKKTQGYICRIGREDMGVSPPSHSAAKRFEKVPYPTATGKIGVGGNIFSNSTVRNPRH
;
A
#
# COMPACT_ATOMS: atom_id res chain seq x y z
N MET A 1 2.67 -0.09 20.91
CA MET A 1 3.90 0.21 20.15
C MET A 1 5.02 -0.81 20.34
N GLN A 2 5.12 -1.51 21.48
CA GLN A 2 6.21 -2.46 21.77
C GLN A 2 6.17 -3.75 20.94
N TYR A 3 4.97 -4.22 20.55
CA TYR A 3 4.79 -5.47 19.81
C TYR A 3 5.26 -5.38 18.34
N HIS A 4 5.04 -4.25 17.65
CA HIS A 4 5.51 -4.06 16.27
C HIS A 4 7.02 -4.29 16.14
N LEU A 5 7.79 -3.71 17.07
CA LEU A 5 9.24 -3.79 17.03
C LEU A 5 9.75 -5.21 17.32
N ALA A 6 9.06 -5.95 18.20
CA ALA A 6 9.37 -7.36 18.45
C ALA A 6 9.03 -8.26 17.25
N GLN A 7 7.90 -8.03 16.59
CA GLN A 7 7.51 -8.77 15.38
C GLN A 7 8.44 -8.46 14.20
N ILE A 8 8.82 -7.20 13.99
CA ILE A 8 9.78 -6.82 12.96
C ILE A 8 11.15 -7.45 13.25
N LYS A 9 11.57 -7.47 14.52
CA LYS A 9 12.79 -8.18 14.92
C LYS A 9 12.69 -9.68 14.59
N ALA A 10 11.60 -10.33 14.98
CA ALA A 10 11.39 -11.75 14.69
C ALA A 10 11.42 -12.04 13.18
N PHE A 11 10.80 -11.17 12.37
CA PHE A 11 10.87 -11.25 10.92
C PHE A 11 12.31 -11.14 10.38
N CYS A 12 13.12 -10.24 10.94
CA CYS A 12 14.53 -10.13 10.58
C CYS A 12 15.36 -11.33 11.06
N ASP A 13 15.07 -11.89 12.24
CA ASP A 13 15.76 -13.06 12.78
C ASP A 13 15.49 -14.34 11.97
N ILE A 14 14.26 -14.49 11.44
CA ILE A 14 13.90 -15.61 10.55
C ILE A 14 14.67 -15.53 9.23
N HIS A 15 14.99 -14.32 8.78
CA HIS A 15 15.65 -14.04 7.49
C HIS A 15 16.87 -13.12 7.70
N PRO A 16 17.96 -13.58 8.33
CA PRO A 16 19.02 -12.71 8.82
C PRO A 16 19.80 -11.99 7.71
N ILE A 17 19.96 -12.63 6.55
CA ILE A 17 20.80 -12.14 5.44
C ILE A 17 19.95 -11.80 4.20
N ASP A 18 18.82 -12.48 4.01
CA ASP A 18 18.01 -12.32 2.80
C ASP A 18 17.44 -10.89 2.65
N ALA A 19 17.15 -10.50 1.41
CA ALA A 19 16.44 -9.26 1.13
C ALA A 19 15.05 -9.28 1.79
N LYS A 20 14.72 -8.19 2.49
CA LYS A 20 13.45 -8.01 3.21
C LYS A 20 12.83 -6.68 2.84
N VAL A 21 11.50 -6.64 2.74
CA VAL A 21 10.73 -5.40 2.57
C VAL A 21 9.66 -5.34 3.66
N LEU A 22 9.68 -4.28 4.47
CA LEU A 22 8.59 -3.92 5.36
C LEU A 22 7.72 -2.86 4.68
N ILE A 23 6.48 -3.23 4.42
CA ILE A 23 5.46 -2.39 3.82
C ILE A 23 4.75 -1.60 4.91
N VAL A 24 4.78 -0.28 4.78
CA VAL A 24 4.28 0.68 5.78
C VAL A 24 3.20 1.61 5.18
N PRO A 25 2.30 2.19 5.99
CA PRO A 25 1.28 3.12 5.52
C PRO A 25 1.88 4.39 4.93
N THR A 26 2.95 4.90 5.56
CA THR A 26 3.65 6.12 5.16
C THR A 26 5.15 5.97 5.39
N MET A 27 5.95 6.69 4.60
CA MET A 27 7.41 6.71 4.79
C MET A 27 7.80 7.27 6.16
N THR A 28 7.02 8.22 6.71
CA THR A 28 7.23 8.74 8.07
C THR A 28 7.10 7.64 9.12
N THR A 29 6.03 6.84 9.06
CA THR A 29 5.86 5.68 9.96
C THR A 29 7.03 4.71 9.85
N GLY A 30 7.50 4.45 8.63
CA GLY A 30 8.65 3.59 8.39
C GLY A 30 9.96 4.16 8.94
N HIS A 31 10.17 5.47 8.82
CA HIS A 31 11.32 6.17 9.40
C HIS A 31 11.32 6.06 10.94
N ASP A 32 10.19 6.35 11.57
CA ASP A 32 10.03 6.27 13.04
C ASP A 32 10.30 4.84 13.55
N LEU A 33 9.82 3.83 12.83
CA LEU A 33 10.09 2.43 13.16
C LEU A 33 11.58 2.10 13.03
N THR A 34 12.24 2.58 11.97
CA THR A 34 13.68 2.33 11.75
C THR A 34 14.52 2.95 12.87
N LEU A 35 14.21 4.18 13.27
CA LEU A 35 14.86 4.83 14.41
C LEU A 35 14.64 4.04 15.70
N ALA A 36 13.41 3.56 15.95
CA ALA A 36 13.08 2.80 17.15
C ALA A 36 13.75 1.41 17.19
N LEU A 37 13.94 0.76 16.03
CA LEU A 37 14.69 -0.50 15.91
C LEU A 37 16.18 -0.28 16.20
N ALA A 38 16.77 0.77 15.62
CA ALA A 38 18.16 1.13 15.84
C ALA A 38 18.43 1.50 17.31
N ALA A 39 17.55 2.28 17.93
CA ALA A 39 17.64 2.64 19.34
C ALA A 39 17.61 1.42 20.29
N ARG A 40 17.07 0.28 19.84
CA ARG A 40 17.07 -0.99 20.58
C ARG A 40 18.21 -1.93 20.21
N GLY A 41 19.09 -1.54 19.30
CA GLY A 41 20.17 -2.39 18.81
C GLY A 41 19.69 -3.61 18.02
N TYR A 42 18.46 -3.57 17.46
CA TYR A 42 17.97 -4.67 16.63
C TYR A 42 18.63 -4.64 15.26
N SER A 43 19.19 -5.77 14.83
CA SER A 43 19.75 -5.91 13.49
C SER A 43 18.63 -5.99 12.47
N CYS A 44 18.64 -5.06 11.52
CA CYS A 44 17.70 -5.00 10.40
C CYS A 44 18.46 -5.04 9.05
N LEU A 45 19.49 -5.90 8.98
CA LEU A 45 20.30 -6.06 7.77
C LEU A 45 19.41 -6.39 6.57
N ASN A 46 19.63 -5.71 5.44
CA ASN A 46 18.87 -5.87 4.19
C ASN A 46 17.34 -5.68 4.33
N LEU A 47 16.89 -4.96 5.37
CA LEU A 47 15.49 -4.52 5.50
C LEU A 47 15.28 -3.20 4.77
N GLN A 48 14.44 -3.21 3.75
CA GLN A 48 13.97 -2.02 3.05
C GLN A 48 12.59 -1.62 3.58
N ILE A 49 12.36 -0.31 3.68
CA ILE A 49 11.07 0.26 4.10
C ILE A 49 10.39 0.83 2.87
N GLU A 50 9.18 0.36 2.58
CA GLU A 50 8.44 0.78 1.40
C GLU A 50 6.97 1.07 1.73
N THR A 51 6.37 2.02 1.02
CA THR A 51 4.91 2.07 0.88
C THR A 51 4.48 1.19 -0.29
N PRO A 52 3.20 0.75 -0.38
CA PRO A 52 2.72 0.05 -1.57
C PRO A 52 3.03 0.80 -2.87
N ARG A 53 2.86 2.14 -2.84
CA ARG A 53 3.16 3.03 -3.96
C ARG A 53 4.65 3.01 -4.32
N SER A 54 5.53 3.26 -3.36
CA SER A 54 6.98 3.35 -3.66
C SER A 54 7.54 2.03 -4.15
N LEU A 55 7.03 0.90 -3.63
CA LEU A 55 7.35 -0.42 -4.16
C LEU A 55 6.88 -0.59 -5.61
N ALA A 56 5.65 -0.18 -5.93
CA ALA A 56 5.11 -0.23 -7.29
C ALA A 56 5.86 0.70 -8.26
N GLU A 57 6.26 1.90 -7.82
CA GLU A 57 7.08 2.81 -8.61
C GLU A 57 8.47 2.20 -8.91
N LYS A 58 9.10 1.54 -7.94
CA LYS A 58 10.38 0.83 -8.15
C LYS A 58 10.28 -0.28 -9.18
N ASP A 59 9.24 -1.11 -9.07
CA ASP A 59 8.99 -2.21 -10.01
C ASP A 59 8.66 -1.69 -11.43
N ALA A 60 7.91 -0.59 -11.51
CA ALA A 60 7.48 0.02 -12.75
C ALA A 60 8.60 0.79 -13.47
N GLY A 61 9.71 1.11 -12.80
CA GLY A 61 10.73 2.05 -13.28
C GLY A 61 11.14 1.85 -14.74
N ALA A 62 11.47 0.62 -15.15
CA ALA A 62 11.83 0.32 -16.53
C ALA A 62 10.69 0.60 -17.53
N HIS A 63 9.45 0.20 -17.20
CA HIS A 63 8.28 0.41 -18.05
C HIS A 63 7.93 1.90 -18.19
N LEU A 64 8.04 2.66 -17.09
CA LEU A 64 7.75 4.09 -17.08
C LEU A 64 8.76 4.86 -17.96
N ILE A 65 10.04 4.52 -17.86
CA ILE A 65 11.11 5.15 -18.65
C ILE A 65 10.92 4.88 -20.15
N THR A 66 10.59 3.64 -20.54
CA THR A 66 10.43 3.29 -21.96
C THR A 66 9.14 3.82 -22.59
N GLY A 67 8.09 4.05 -21.79
CA GLY A 67 6.76 4.40 -22.28
C GLY A 67 6.45 5.89 -22.32
N GLU A 68 7.44 6.76 -22.12
CA GLU A 68 7.26 8.22 -22.03
C GLU A 68 6.23 8.65 -20.98
N TYR A 69 6.04 7.83 -19.94
CA TYR A 69 5.03 8.07 -18.92
C TYR A 69 5.45 9.22 -18.02
N SER A 70 4.55 10.20 -17.86
CA SER A 70 4.73 11.32 -16.95
C SER A 70 3.89 11.14 -15.69
N ARG A 71 4.48 11.44 -14.53
CA ARG A 71 3.76 11.37 -13.27
C ARG A 71 2.67 12.43 -13.26
N MET A 72 1.46 12.05 -12.88
CA MET A 72 0.42 13.03 -12.60
C MET A 72 0.90 14.01 -11.52
N ALA A 73 0.99 15.29 -11.89
CA ALA A 73 1.36 16.33 -10.95
C ALA A 73 0.30 16.43 -9.86
N GLN A 74 0.76 16.69 -8.63
CA GLN A 74 -0.16 16.82 -7.51
C GLN A 74 -1.17 17.95 -7.78
N ASP A 75 -2.45 17.63 -7.64
CA ASP A 75 -3.57 18.56 -7.80
C ASP A 75 -3.77 19.15 -9.21
N ALA A 76 -3.01 18.69 -10.22
CA ALA A 76 -3.25 19.03 -11.62
C ALA A 76 -4.67 18.63 -12.07
N ASP A 77 -5.15 17.49 -11.57
CA ASP A 77 -6.49 16.96 -11.78
C ASP A 77 -7.60 17.95 -11.44
N LEU A 78 -7.39 18.83 -10.44
CA LEU A 78 -8.40 19.81 -10.02
C LEU A 78 -8.67 20.81 -11.14
N PHE A 79 -7.61 21.30 -11.78
CA PHE A 79 -7.73 22.29 -12.85
C PHE A 79 -8.48 21.72 -14.06
N TRP A 80 -8.22 20.47 -14.44
CA TRP A 80 -8.94 19.84 -15.55
C TRP A 80 -10.40 19.58 -15.22
N LEU A 81 -10.69 19.17 -13.98
CA LEU A 81 -12.06 18.90 -13.57
C LEU A 81 -12.91 20.18 -13.52
N ASP A 82 -12.32 21.33 -13.19
CA ASP A 82 -13.03 22.62 -13.25
C ASP A 82 -13.57 22.93 -14.66
N GLU A 83 -12.87 22.48 -15.72
CA GLU A 83 -13.33 22.65 -17.11
C GLU A 83 -14.29 21.54 -17.55
N ILE A 84 -14.01 20.29 -17.16
CA ILE A 84 -14.75 19.11 -17.64
C ILE A 84 -16.12 18.98 -16.95
N ILE A 85 -16.26 19.38 -15.68
CA ILE A 85 -17.52 19.24 -14.93
C ILE A 85 -18.66 20.04 -15.56
N PRO A 86 -18.52 21.35 -15.84
CA PRO A 86 -19.57 22.11 -16.51
C PRO A 86 -19.97 21.54 -17.87
N GLN A 87 -19.02 20.93 -18.61
CA GLN A 87 -19.34 20.29 -19.88
C GLN A 87 -20.15 19.01 -19.69
N ALA A 88 -19.70 18.09 -18.83
CA ALA A 88 -20.39 16.82 -18.59
C ALA A 88 -21.80 17.02 -18.00
N VAL A 89 -21.99 18.02 -17.15
CA VAL A 89 -23.30 18.37 -16.58
C VAL A 89 -24.25 18.90 -17.66
N ARG A 90 -23.76 19.76 -18.57
CA ARG A 90 -24.54 20.26 -19.71
C ARG A 90 -24.93 19.13 -20.67
N GLU A 91 -24.02 18.20 -20.96
CA GLU A 91 -24.31 17.05 -21.83
C GLU A 91 -25.45 16.16 -21.30
N VAL A 92 -25.63 16.10 -19.98
CA VAL A 92 -26.64 15.26 -19.33
C VAL A 92 -27.94 16.04 -18.99
N ASN A 93 -27.97 17.36 -19.23
CA ASN A 93 -29.10 18.26 -18.92
C ASN A 93 -29.55 18.18 -17.44
N ASP A 94 -28.61 18.27 -16.49
CA ASP A 94 -28.91 18.33 -15.05
C ASP A 94 -28.77 19.76 -14.50
N ASP A 95 -29.91 20.46 -14.36
CA ASP A 95 -29.96 21.85 -13.89
C ASP A 95 -29.46 22.02 -12.45
N TYR A 96 -29.62 20.99 -11.61
CA TYR A 96 -29.21 21.03 -10.21
C TYR A 96 -27.68 21.04 -10.08
N PHE A 97 -27.00 20.15 -10.80
CA PHE A 97 -25.54 20.16 -10.81
C PHE A 97 -24.97 21.36 -11.58
N ALA A 98 -25.68 21.90 -12.56
CA ALA A 98 -25.20 23.06 -13.31
C ALA A 98 -25.01 24.28 -12.39
N GLN A 99 -25.92 24.47 -11.43
CA GLN A 99 -25.85 25.54 -10.44
C GLN A 99 -24.72 25.38 -9.40
N GLN A 100 -24.22 24.16 -9.23
CA GLN A 100 -23.23 23.82 -8.18
C GLN A 100 -21.88 23.39 -8.74
N ALA A 101 -21.71 23.37 -10.06
CA ALA A 101 -20.59 22.71 -10.74
C ALA A 101 -19.21 23.04 -10.15
N THR A 102 -18.95 24.31 -9.83
CA THR A 102 -17.67 24.78 -9.26
C THR A 102 -17.41 24.30 -7.83
N ALA A 103 -18.46 24.04 -7.04
CA ALA A 103 -18.33 23.51 -5.68
C ALA A 103 -18.11 21.97 -5.65
N LEU A 104 -18.33 21.30 -6.78
CA LEU A 104 -18.35 19.85 -6.87
C LEU A 104 -17.00 19.24 -7.31
N THR A 105 -16.03 20.04 -7.74
CA THR A 105 -14.73 19.58 -8.22
C THR A 105 -14.02 18.65 -7.24
N ARG A 106 -13.87 19.06 -5.98
CA ARG A 106 -13.19 18.24 -4.96
C ARG A 106 -13.96 16.95 -4.61
N PRO A 107 -15.29 16.98 -4.36
CA PRO A 107 -16.09 15.77 -4.20
C PRO A 107 -15.98 14.79 -5.38
N PHE A 108 -16.07 15.28 -6.62
CA PHE A 108 -15.92 14.43 -7.80
C PHE A 108 -14.52 13.86 -7.88
N LEU A 109 -13.47 14.68 -7.77
CA LEU A 109 -12.08 14.19 -7.81
C LEU A 109 -11.83 13.09 -6.78
N ARG A 110 -12.30 13.27 -5.54
CA ARG A 110 -12.18 12.26 -4.49
C ARG A 110 -12.88 10.95 -4.91
N THR A 111 -14.09 11.06 -5.46
CA THR A 111 -14.86 9.89 -5.92
C THR A 111 -14.14 9.19 -7.07
N LEU A 112 -13.68 9.91 -8.08
CA LEU A 112 -12.95 9.37 -9.23
C LEU A 112 -11.69 8.64 -8.79
N ARG A 113 -10.88 9.24 -7.90
CA ARG A 113 -9.67 8.60 -7.35
C ARG A 113 -9.99 7.32 -6.57
N VAL A 114 -11.09 7.28 -5.81
CA VAL A 114 -11.54 6.06 -5.10
C VAL A 114 -11.96 4.97 -6.07
N LEU A 115 -12.75 5.30 -7.11
CA LEU A 115 -13.16 4.35 -8.14
C LEU A 115 -11.95 3.75 -8.87
N ARG A 116 -11.00 4.60 -9.24
CA ARG A 116 -9.75 4.18 -9.88
C ARG A 116 -8.91 3.28 -8.99
N ALA A 117 -8.71 3.64 -7.72
CA ALA A 117 -7.97 2.83 -6.76
C ALA A 117 -8.66 1.50 -6.43
N ALA A 118 -9.99 1.44 -6.56
CA ALA A 118 -10.77 0.22 -6.47
C ALA A 118 -10.69 -0.66 -7.74
N GLY A 119 -10.06 -0.18 -8.82
CA GLY A 119 -9.95 -0.91 -10.08
C GLY A 119 -11.25 -1.00 -10.86
N LEU A 120 -12.23 -0.14 -10.54
CA LEU A 120 -13.50 -0.11 -11.26
C LEU A 120 -13.30 0.58 -12.59
N GLU A 121 -13.71 -0.06 -13.69
CA GLU A 121 -13.73 0.57 -15.00
C GLU A 121 -14.99 1.45 -15.15
N PRO A 122 -14.91 2.58 -15.87
CA PRO A 122 -16.05 3.49 -16.03
C PRO A 122 -17.30 2.81 -16.59
N ASP A 123 -17.13 1.86 -17.50
CA ASP A 123 -18.25 1.17 -18.17
C ASP A 123 -18.99 0.19 -17.25
N LEU A 124 -18.39 -0.18 -16.12
CA LEU A 124 -19.00 -1.05 -15.12
C LEU A 124 -19.90 -0.27 -14.13
N LEU A 125 -19.90 1.07 -14.18
CA LEU A 125 -20.79 1.88 -13.36
C LEU A 125 -22.22 1.77 -13.88
N SER A 126 -23.13 1.29 -13.05
CA SER A 126 -24.56 1.25 -13.40
C SER A 126 -25.12 2.67 -13.49
N ALA A 127 -25.42 3.11 -14.71
CA ALA A 127 -25.92 4.45 -14.99
C ALA A 127 -27.43 4.62 -14.68
N LYS A 128 -27.86 4.25 -13.47
CA LYS A 128 -29.27 4.40 -13.07
C LYS A 128 -29.56 5.86 -12.69
N GLY A 129 -30.01 6.64 -13.66
CA GLY A 129 -30.43 8.04 -13.48
C GLY A 129 -29.42 9.08 -13.96
N LEU A 130 -29.85 10.34 -14.00
CA LEU A 130 -29.08 11.48 -14.52
C LEU A 130 -27.70 11.63 -13.84
N ARG A 131 -27.67 11.64 -12.51
CA ARG A 131 -26.44 11.85 -11.74
C ARG A 131 -25.39 10.76 -11.91
N HIS A 132 -25.82 9.50 -12.03
CA HIS A 132 -24.92 8.38 -12.31
C HIS A 132 -24.34 8.49 -13.74
N ARG A 133 -25.12 8.98 -14.71
CA ARG A 133 -24.63 9.28 -16.06
C ARG A 133 -23.57 10.39 -16.05
N VAL A 134 -23.78 11.47 -15.29
CA VAL A 134 -22.75 12.52 -15.12
C VAL A 134 -21.47 11.93 -14.54
N LEU A 135 -21.55 11.17 -13.44
CA LEU A 135 -20.38 10.56 -12.82
C LEU A 135 -19.65 9.60 -13.77
N GLN A 136 -20.39 8.75 -14.49
CA GLN A 136 -19.81 7.83 -15.45
C GLN A 136 -19.09 8.57 -16.57
N ARG A 137 -19.71 9.62 -17.13
CA ARG A 137 -19.12 10.44 -18.18
C ARG A 137 -17.85 11.15 -17.69
N LEU A 138 -17.90 11.74 -16.51
CA LEU A 138 -16.73 12.35 -15.86
C LEU A 138 -15.62 11.35 -15.67
N TYR A 139 -15.94 10.13 -15.23
CA TYR A 139 -14.95 9.10 -14.99
C TYR A 139 -14.32 8.59 -16.29
N GLN A 140 -15.11 8.41 -17.35
CA GLN A 140 -14.62 8.09 -18.69
C GLN A 140 -13.63 9.15 -19.18
N THR A 141 -14.01 10.44 -19.13
CA THR A 141 -13.14 11.53 -19.57
C THR A 141 -11.87 11.63 -18.73
N TYR A 142 -11.99 11.43 -17.41
CA TYR A 142 -10.85 11.42 -16.50
C TYR A 142 -9.87 10.29 -16.85
N CYS A 143 -10.34 9.05 -17.05
CA CYS A 143 -9.48 7.93 -17.45
C CYS A 143 -8.87 8.15 -18.84
N ALA A 144 -9.64 8.63 -19.82
CA ALA A 144 -9.15 8.89 -21.18
C ALA A 144 -8.03 9.95 -21.19
N THR A 145 -8.04 10.90 -20.26
CA THR A 145 -6.98 11.91 -20.12
C THR A 145 -5.64 11.27 -19.73
N PHE A 146 -5.66 10.29 -18.82
CA PHE A 146 -4.45 9.55 -18.43
C PHE A 146 -3.85 8.79 -19.61
N GLU A 147 -4.69 8.21 -20.46
CA GLU A 147 -4.24 7.47 -21.64
C GLU A 147 -3.71 8.42 -22.74
N ARG A 148 -4.45 9.50 -23.03
CA ARG A 148 -4.08 10.48 -24.06
C ARG A 148 -2.73 11.15 -23.77
N ASP A 149 -2.50 11.53 -22.52
CA ASP A 149 -1.36 12.34 -22.12
C ASP A 149 -0.21 11.48 -21.53
N ASN A 150 -0.30 10.15 -21.65
CA ASN A 150 0.65 9.18 -21.08
C ASN A 150 0.94 9.43 -19.59
N LEU A 151 -0.11 9.67 -18.81
CA LEU A 151 0.02 9.96 -17.40
C LEU A 151 -0.13 8.72 -16.55
N TYR A 152 0.57 8.70 -15.42
CA TYR A 152 0.43 7.63 -14.42
C TYR A 152 0.11 8.17 -13.02
N ASP A 153 -0.71 7.39 -12.31
CA ASP A 153 -0.87 7.47 -10.86
C ASP A 153 -0.77 6.05 -10.26
N ASN A 154 -1.09 5.91 -8.97
CA ASN A 154 -1.08 4.63 -8.26
C ASN A 154 -1.86 3.51 -8.95
N ALA A 155 -3.03 3.78 -9.52
CA ALA A 155 -3.83 2.75 -10.20
C ALA A 155 -3.18 2.25 -11.49
N VAL A 156 -2.42 3.09 -12.22
CA VAL A 156 -1.59 2.58 -13.34
C VAL A 156 -0.48 1.70 -12.76
N LEU A 157 0.26 2.21 -11.77
CA LEU A 157 1.40 1.52 -11.17
C LEU A 157 1.04 0.11 -10.67
N TYR A 158 -0.08 -0.03 -9.96
CA TYR A 158 -0.54 -1.30 -9.43
C TYR A 158 -1.01 -2.30 -10.50
N ARG A 159 -1.32 -1.84 -11.71
CA ARG A 159 -1.70 -2.71 -12.84
C ARG A 159 -0.50 -3.21 -13.63
N LEU A 160 0.65 -2.56 -13.51
CA LEU A 160 1.86 -2.96 -14.22
C LEU A 160 2.37 -4.31 -13.72
N LYS A 161 3.07 -5.05 -14.60
CA LYS A 161 3.66 -6.33 -14.25
C LYS A 161 4.85 -6.11 -13.32
N SER A 162 4.81 -6.73 -12.15
CA SER A 162 5.96 -6.79 -11.26
C SER A 162 6.76 -8.06 -11.49
N PRO A 163 8.10 -7.96 -11.64
CA PRO A 163 8.93 -9.13 -11.65
C PRO A 163 8.94 -9.77 -10.25
N PRO A 164 8.85 -11.12 -10.16
CA PRO A 164 9.08 -11.81 -8.91
C PRO A 164 10.52 -11.56 -8.45
N GLN A 165 10.69 -11.32 -7.16
CA GLN A 165 12.00 -11.11 -6.54
C GLN A 165 12.12 -12.08 -5.36
N ASN A 166 13.31 -12.64 -5.17
CA ASN A 166 13.62 -13.45 -3.99
C ASN A 166 13.78 -12.51 -2.78
N THR A 167 12.65 -12.11 -2.20
CA THR A 167 12.55 -11.10 -1.15
C THR A 167 11.42 -11.49 -0.22
N HIS A 168 11.66 -11.37 1.08
CA HIS A 168 10.64 -11.64 2.09
C HIS A 168 9.87 -10.37 2.39
N TYR A 169 8.55 -10.47 2.52
CA TYR A 169 7.68 -9.31 2.71
C TYR A 169 6.97 -9.36 4.06
N ALA A 170 6.94 -8.22 4.73
CA ALA A 170 6.11 -7.95 5.89
C ALA A 170 5.23 -6.71 5.62
N ILE A 171 4.04 -6.62 6.20
CA ILE A 171 3.17 -5.45 6.07
C ILE A 171 2.59 -5.04 7.42
N LEU A 172 2.57 -3.73 7.71
CA LEU A 172 1.86 -3.21 8.88
C LEU A 172 0.35 -3.29 8.66
N ASP A 173 -0.37 -3.76 9.66
CA ASP A 173 -1.82 -3.92 9.67
C ASP A 173 -2.58 -2.64 9.30
N GLU A 174 -2.07 -1.48 9.72
CA GLU A 174 -2.66 -0.17 9.48
C GLU A 174 -2.44 0.35 8.06
N THR A 175 -1.71 -0.38 7.21
CA THR A 175 -1.42 0.03 5.83
C THR A 175 -2.71 0.09 5.00
N PRO A 176 -3.07 1.26 4.42
CA PRO A 176 -4.19 1.36 3.49
C PRO A 176 -3.94 0.53 2.24
N LEU A 177 -4.89 -0.34 1.93
CA LEU A 177 -4.82 -1.30 0.85
C LEU A 177 -6.13 -1.35 0.05
N PRO A 178 -6.35 -0.34 -0.83
CA PRO A 178 -7.39 -0.41 -1.85
C PRO A 178 -7.24 -1.65 -2.74
N ALA A 179 -8.29 -2.00 -3.51
CA ALA A 179 -8.32 -3.25 -4.26
C ALA A 179 -7.12 -3.44 -5.20
N LEU A 180 -6.75 -2.43 -6.00
CA LEU A 180 -5.60 -2.54 -6.88
C LEU A 180 -4.27 -2.70 -6.13
N ALA A 181 -4.10 -2.00 -5.00
CA ALA A 181 -2.90 -2.13 -4.17
C ALA A 181 -2.79 -3.54 -3.57
N PHE A 182 -3.92 -4.12 -3.15
CA PHE A 182 -3.99 -5.48 -2.66
C PHE A 182 -3.65 -6.49 -3.76
N ASP A 183 -4.25 -6.35 -4.94
CA ASP A 183 -3.98 -7.25 -6.07
C ASP A 183 -2.51 -7.20 -6.50
N TYR A 184 -1.94 -5.99 -6.54
CA TYR A 184 -0.52 -5.76 -6.78
C TYR A 184 0.35 -6.51 -5.77
N LEU A 185 0.14 -6.28 -4.46
CA LEU A 185 0.94 -6.94 -3.43
C LEU A 185 0.73 -8.45 -3.42
N ASN A 186 -0.49 -8.94 -3.55
CA ASN A 186 -0.79 -10.37 -3.57
C ASN A 186 -0.09 -11.08 -4.73
N LYS A 187 -0.02 -10.44 -5.91
CA LYS A 187 0.76 -10.94 -7.06
C LYS A 187 2.27 -10.85 -6.80
N LYS A 188 2.76 -9.72 -6.29
CA LYS A 188 4.18 -9.47 -6.04
C LYS A 188 4.76 -10.46 -5.03
N THR A 189 4.04 -10.71 -3.94
CA THR A 189 4.48 -11.61 -2.87
C THR A 189 4.12 -13.06 -3.13
N GLN A 190 3.32 -13.34 -4.16
CA GLN A 190 2.79 -14.68 -4.45
C GLN A 190 2.08 -15.31 -3.25
N GLY A 191 1.45 -14.48 -2.41
CA GLY A 191 0.83 -14.89 -1.14
C GLY A 191 1.79 -15.07 0.03
N TYR A 192 3.11 -14.97 -0.17
CA TYR A 192 4.13 -15.07 0.87
C TYR A 192 4.46 -13.69 1.45
N ILE A 193 3.59 -13.24 2.34
CA ILE A 193 3.76 -12.03 3.14
C ILE A 193 3.45 -12.37 4.60
N CYS A 194 4.02 -11.64 5.56
CA CYS A 194 3.62 -11.72 6.97
C CYS A 194 3.03 -10.39 7.45
N ARG A 195 2.18 -10.44 8.48
CA ARG A 195 1.56 -9.26 9.07
C ARG A 195 2.33 -8.78 10.28
N ILE A 196 2.39 -7.47 10.48
CA ILE A 196 2.95 -6.83 11.65
C ILE A 196 1.81 -6.00 12.26
N GLY A 197 1.37 -6.37 13.46
CA GLY A 197 0.11 -5.88 13.98
C GLY A 197 -0.42 -6.71 15.14
N ARG A 198 -1.75 -6.70 15.31
CA ARG A 198 -2.43 -7.36 16.42
C ARG A 198 -3.57 -8.23 15.91
N GLU A 199 -3.72 -9.42 16.49
CA GLU A 199 -4.88 -10.29 16.25
C GLU A 199 -6.19 -9.62 16.65
N ASP A 200 -6.20 -8.95 17.80
CA ASP A 200 -7.35 -8.21 18.31
C ASP A 200 -7.03 -6.70 18.38
N MET A 201 -7.73 -5.94 17.53
CA MET A 201 -7.66 -4.48 17.49
C MET A 201 -8.69 -3.83 18.43
N GLY A 202 -9.54 -4.61 19.11
CA GLY A 202 -10.68 -4.16 19.92
C GLY A 202 -11.84 -3.60 19.09
N VAL A 203 -11.64 -3.40 17.80
CA VAL A 203 -12.61 -2.97 16.79
C VAL A 203 -12.34 -3.71 15.49
N SER A 204 -13.37 -3.90 14.66
CA SER A 204 -13.18 -4.50 13.34
C SER A 204 -12.27 -3.61 12.49
N PRO A 205 -11.20 -4.15 11.87
CA PRO A 205 -10.29 -3.35 11.07
C PRO A 205 -11.00 -2.78 9.83
N PRO A 206 -10.58 -1.61 9.32
CA PRO A 206 -11.17 -1.03 8.11
C PRO A 206 -11.12 -2.01 6.93
N SER A 207 -12.17 -2.03 6.10
CA SER A 207 -12.31 -2.96 4.95
C SER A 207 -11.18 -2.87 3.90
N HIS A 208 -10.51 -1.72 3.84
CA HIS A 208 -9.40 -1.43 2.95
C HIS A 208 -8.07 -1.32 3.71
N SER A 209 -7.91 -2.04 4.82
CA SER A 209 -6.63 -2.15 5.54
C SER A 209 -5.93 -3.48 5.23
N ALA A 210 -4.61 -3.52 5.40
CA ALA A 210 -3.84 -4.76 5.32
C ALA A 210 -4.35 -5.80 6.33
N ALA A 211 -4.72 -5.37 7.54
CA ALA A 211 -5.30 -6.24 8.56
C ALA A 211 -6.52 -7.02 8.06
N LYS A 212 -7.42 -6.35 7.33
CA LYS A 212 -8.62 -6.99 6.79
C LYS A 212 -8.34 -7.80 5.52
N ARG A 213 -7.46 -7.30 4.65
CA ARG A 213 -7.16 -7.94 3.34
C ARG A 213 -6.32 -9.20 3.47
N PHE A 214 -5.46 -9.24 4.49
CA PHE A 214 -4.57 -10.37 4.79
C PHE A 214 -4.98 -11.08 6.10
N GLU A 215 -6.27 -11.16 6.40
CA GLU A 215 -6.78 -11.69 7.67
C GLU A 215 -6.24 -13.09 8.04
N LYS A 216 -5.98 -13.93 7.03
CA LYS A 216 -5.45 -15.30 7.19
C LYS A 216 -3.92 -15.41 7.22
N VAL A 217 -3.21 -14.30 7.03
CA VAL A 217 -1.75 -14.27 6.99
C VAL A 217 -1.20 -14.21 8.42
N PRO A 218 -0.18 -15.03 8.76
CA PRO A 218 0.37 -15.07 10.11
C PRO A 218 1.20 -13.83 10.45
N TYR A 219 1.36 -13.60 11.76
CA TYR A 219 2.39 -12.70 12.30
C TYR A 219 3.72 -13.45 12.46
N PRO A 220 4.87 -12.78 12.35
CA PRO A 220 6.15 -13.35 12.73
C PRO A 220 6.11 -13.75 14.20
N THR A 221 6.25 -15.04 14.46
CA THR A 221 6.41 -15.58 15.81
C THR A 221 7.89 -15.82 16.05
N ALA A 222 8.43 -15.26 17.13
CA ALA A 222 9.79 -15.53 17.56
C ALA A 222 9.86 -16.96 18.11
N THR A 223 9.94 -17.98 17.26
CA THR A 223 10.44 -19.29 17.69
C THR A 223 11.96 -19.23 17.63
N GLY A 224 12.55 -18.65 18.66
CA GLY A 224 13.99 -18.73 18.86
C GLY A 224 14.41 -20.18 19.07
N LYS A 225 14.78 -20.89 18.01
CA LYS A 225 15.82 -21.91 18.12
C LYS A 225 17.11 -21.13 18.23
N ILE A 226 17.64 -21.08 19.46
CA ILE A 226 19.01 -20.66 19.74
C ILE A 226 19.91 -21.34 18.71
N GLY A 227 20.45 -20.55 17.78
CA GLY A 227 21.43 -21.03 16.83
C GLY A 227 22.62 -21.62 17.59
N VAL A 228 23.27 -22.60 16.98
CA VAL A 228 24.26 -23.53 17.56
C VAL A 228 25.47 -22.87 18.27
N GLY A 229 25.58 -21.53 18.28
CA GLY A 229 26.58 -20.76 19.02
C GLY A 229 26.21 -20.39 20.46
N GLY A 230 24.98 -20.62 20.93
CA GLY A 230 24.53 -20.23 22.28
C GLY A 230 24.97 -21.13 23.44
N ASN A 231 25.54 -22.31 23.17
CA ASN A 231 25.91 -23.30 24.19
C ASN A 231 27.34 -23.15 24.74
N ILE A 232 28.09 -22.11 24.35
CA ILE A 232 29.49 -21.96 24.78
C ILE A 232 29.62 -21.32 26.17
N PHE A 233 28.55 -20.79 26.77
CA PHE A 233 28.59 -20.18 28.11
C PHE A 233 27.87 -20.95 29.22
N SER A 234 27.35 -22.16 28.97
CA SER A 234 26.67 -22.97 29.99
C SER A 234 27.53 -24.11 30.53
N ASN A 235 28.82 -23.86 30.81
CA ASN A 235 29.65 -24.76 31.61
C ASN A 235 30.83 -24.01 32.25
N SER A 236 30.55 -23.16 33.23
CA SER A 236 31.52 -22.88 34.30
C SER A 236 31.00 -23.52 35.59
N THR A 237 31.55 -24.69 35.83
CA THR A 237 31.53 -25.45 37.08
C THR A 237 31.89 -24.56 38.25
N VAL A 238 31.02 -24.42 39.25
CA VAL A 238 31.46 -24.05 40.60
C VAL A 238 31.15 -25.22 41.51
N ARG A 239 32.19 -26.00 41.78
CA ARG A 239 32.26 -26.98 42.86
C ARG A 239 32.42 -26.26 44.20
N ASN A 240 31.71 -26.80 45.19
CA ASN A 240 32.11 -27.01 46.60
C ASN A 240 32.11 -25.82 47.58
N PRO A 241 32.18 -26.08 48.91
CA PRO A 241 31.92 -27.33 49.66
C PRO A 241 30.98 -27.15 50.87
N ARG A 242 30.69 -28.29 51.52
CA ARG A 242 30.14 -28.42 52.87
C ARG A 242 31.01 -27.72 53.92
N HIS A 243 30.37 -27.12 54.92
CA HIS A 243 30.62 -27.38 56.34
C HIS A 243 29.35 -27.15 57.14
#